data_AF-A0A958Z894-F1
#
_entry.id   AF-A0A958Z894-F1
#
_cell.length_a   1.000
_cell.length_b   1.000
_cell.length_c   1.000
_cell.angle_alpha   90.00
_cell.angle_beta   90.00
_cell.angle_gamma   90.00
#
_symmetry.space_group_name_H-M   'P 1'
#
loop_
_entity.id
_entity.type
_entity.pdbx_description
1 polymer ?
#
loop_
_entity_poly.entity_id
_entity_poly.type
_entity_poly.pdbx_seq_one_letter_code
_entity_poly.pdbx_strand_id
1 'polypeptide(L)'
;VVNVVGGIYADENDLDNCILLNTNKQVVEALNGNVFLVLGKTIKTPPILDGCIKGVLRKQLIDIIKASTEFTLEESSVSPFELQRADELFITNVITGIQPVTTYRKKAFATTVAESLLRELNKKAEI
;
A
#
# COMPACT_ATOMS: atom_id res chain seq x y z
N VAL A 1 7.22 -16.31 -10.36
CA VAL A 1 6.07 -17.23 -10.50
C VAL A 1 4.86 -16.76 -9.71
N VAL A 2 4.98 -16.51 -8.39
CA VAL A 2 3.86 -16.02 -7.56
C VAL A 2 3.12 -14.82 -8.15
N ASN A 3 3.82 -13.76 -8.57
CA ASN A 3 3.15 -12.56 -9.08
C ASN A 3 2.40 -12.80 -10.40
N VAL A 4 2.90 -13.72 -11.24
CA VAL A 4 2.26 -14.09 -12.52
C VAL A 4 1.00 -14.90 -12.25
N VAL A 5 1.09 -15.92 -11.39
CA VAL A 5 -0.07 -16.74 -11.02
C VAL A 5 -1.13 -15.91 -10.29
N GLY A 6 -0.70 -15.00 -9.42
CA GLY A 6 -1.61 -14.07 -8.76
C GLY A 6 -2.29 -13.11 -9.75
N GLY A 7 -1.59 -12.69 -10.81
CA GLY A 7 -2.18 -11.88 -11.88
C GLY A 7 -3.25 -12.62 -12.66
N ILE A 8 -3.00 -13.89 -13.03
CA ILE A 8 -3.99 -14.76 -13.68
C ILE A 8 -5.20 -14.94 -12.77
N TYR A 9 -4.99 -15.22 -11.48
CA TYR A 9 -6.09 -15.34 -10.52
C TYR A 9 -6.91 -14.06 -10.41
N ALA A 10 -6.26 -12.88 -10.39
CA ALA A 10 -6.95 -11.60 -10.33
C ALA A 10 -7.87 -11.41 -11.54
N ASP A 11 -7.34 -11.67 -12.74
CA ASP A 11 -8.07 -11.59 -14.01
C ASP A 11 -9.27 -12.55 -14.04
N GLU A 12 -9.07 -13.82 -13.65
CA GLU A 12 -10.13 -14.84 -13.61
C GLU A 12 -11.25 -14.55 -12.58
N ASN A 13 -11.01 -13.64 -11.63
CA ASN A 13 -11.95 -13.28 -10.58
C ASN A 13 -12.44 -11.82 -10.68
N ASP A 14 -12.23 -11.16 -11.82
CA ASP A 14 -12.62 -9.76 -12.06
C ASP A 14 -12.03 -8.79 -11.01
N LEU A 15 -10.77 -9.01 -10.63
CA LEU A 15 -10.03 -8.18 -9.68
C LEU A 15 -8.86 -7.47 -10.38
N ASP A 16 -8.62 -6.21 -10.02
CA ASP A 16 -7.48 -5.46 -10.55
C ASP A 16 -6.12 -5.96 -10.03
N ASN A 17 -6.11 -6.57 -8.83
CA ASN A 17 -4.88 -6.95 -8.14
C ASN A 17 -5.14 -7.97 -7.00
N CYS A 18 -4.05 -8.52 -6.48
CA CYS A 18 -4.07 -9.36 -5.28
C CYS A 18 -3.14 -8.82 -4.20
N ILE A 19 -3.54 -9.03 -2.94
CA ILE A 19 -2.69 -8.81 -1.78
C ILE A 19 -2.01 -10.14 -1.41
N LEU A 20 -0.69 -10.13 -1.37
CA LEU A 20 0.14 -11.27 -0.97
C LEU A 20 0.22 -11.34 0.56
N LEU A 21 0.12 -12.56 1.07
CA LEU A 21 0.31 -12.87 2.48
C LEU A 21 1.55 -13.75 2.66
N ASN A 22 2.29 -13.56 3.76
CA ASN A 22 3.37 -14.45 4.13
C ASN A 22 2.83 -15.70 4.86
N THR A 23 3.72 -16.62 5.20
CA THR A 23 3.39 -17.88 5.90
C THR A 23 2.79 -17.66 7.29
N ASN A 24 3.01 -16.49 7.90
CA ASN A 24 2.43 -16.08 9.17
C ASN A 24 1.06 -15.40 9.00
N LYS A 25 0.48 -15.45 7.79
CA LYS A 25 -0.81 -14.84 7.42
C LYS A 25 -0.83 -13.31 7.56
N GLN A 26 0.34 -12.66 7.52
CA GLN A 26 0.46 -11.21 7.52
C GLN A 26 0.54 -10.70 6.08
N VAL A 27 0.03 -9.49 5.85
CA VAL A 27 0.10 -8.78 4.57
C VAL A 27 1.54 -8.40 4.27
N VAL A 28 1.95 -8.62 3.03
CA VAL A 28 3.30 -8.33 2.55
C VAL A 28 3.26 -7.14 1.59
N GLU A 29 2.58 -7.33 0.45
CA GLU A 29 2.49 -6.34 -0.62
C GLU A 29 1.38 -6.72 -1.61
N ALA A 30 1.14 -5.90 -2.63
CA ALA A 30 0.34 -6.27 -3.79
C ALA A 30 1.24 -6.87 -4.88
N LEU A 31 0.67 -7.52 -5.90
CA LEU A 31 1.44 -8.21 -6.95
C LEU A 31 2.48 -7.32 -7.65
N ASN A 32 2.19 -6.03 -7.74
CA ASN A 32 2.98 -5.03 -8.44
C ASN A 32 3.28 -3.78 -7.58
N GLY A 33 3.22 -3.86 -6.25
CA GLY A 33 3.50 -2.66 -5.45
C GLY A 33 3.41 -2.86 -3.94
N ASN A 34 4.09 -2.00 -3.19
CA ASN A 34 4.03 -2.03 -1.74
C ASN A 34 2.69 -1.50 -1.24
N VAL A 35 2.16 -2.08 -0.16
CA VAL A 35 0.85 -1.75 0.40
C VAL A 35 1.00 -0.81 1.59
N PHE A 36 0.12 0.18 1.67
CA PHE A 36 -0.03 1.09 2.79
C PHE A 36 -1.51 1.22 3.15
N LEU A 37 -1.81 1.18 4.44
CA LEU A 37 -3.15 1.45 4.97
C LEU A 37 -3.13 2.72 5.82
N VAL A 38 -4.26 3.40 5.87
CA VAL A 38 -4.49 4.56 6.71
C VAL A 38 -5.52 4.22 7.77
N LEU A 39 -5.23 4.54 9.02
CA LEU A 39 -6.16 4.46 10.15
C LEU A 39 -6.07 5.75 10.95
N GLY A 40 -7.06 6.62 10.79
CA GLY A 40 -7.03 7.98 11.30
C GLY A 40 -5.84 8.76 10.73
N LYS A 41 -4.87 9.08 11.59
CA LYS A 41 -3.63 9.77 11.21
C LYS A 41 -2.41 8.85 11.11
N THR A 42 -2.59 7.56 11.38
CA THR A 42 -1.51 6.57 11.30
C THR A 42 -1.51 5.92 9.93
N ILE A 43 -0.40 6.03 9.22
CA ILE A 43 -0.14 5.30 7.99
C ILE A 43 0.75 4.12 8.33
N LYS A 44 0.30 2.92 7.99
CA LYS A 44 0.99 1.68 8.30
C LYS A 44 1.37 0.92 7.04
N THR A 45 2.57 0.34 7.01
CA THR A 45 3.05 -0.51 5.92
C THR A 45 3.83 -1.70 6.48
N PRO A 46 3.75 -2.89 5.84
CA PRO A 46 4.53 -4.04 6.29
C PRO A 46 6.04 -3.76 6.33
N PRO A 47 6.76 -4.27 7.35
CA PRO A 47 8.21 -4.19 7.41
C PRO A 47 8.86 -5.11 6.38
N ILE A 48 10.08 -4.77 5.95
CA ILE A 48 10.84 -5.60 4.99
C ILE A 48 11.04 -7.05 5.50
N LEU A 49 11.11 -7.23 6.82
CA LEU A 49 11.23 -8.53 7.47
C LEU A 49 10.03 -9.47 7.18
N ASP A 50 8.86 -8.93 6.83
CA ASP A 50 7.68 -9.73 6.47
C ASP A 50 7.74 -10.26 5.03
N GLY A 51 8.76 -9.87 4.26
CA GLY A 51 9.05 -10.37 2.93
C GLY A 51 8.68 -9.41 1.79
N CYS A 52 8.33 -8.15 2.09
CA CYS A 52 7.96 -7.18 1.06
C CYS A 52 9.19 -6.60 0.36
N ILE A 53 9.02 -6.20 -0.88
CA ILE A 53 10.09 -5.63 -1.69
C ILE A 53 10.52 -4.29 -1.08
N LYS A 54 11.83 -4.10 -0.93
CA LYS A 54 12.44 -2.83 -0.53
C LYS A 54 12.40 -1.81 -1.68
N GLY A 55 11.20 -1.37 -2.04
CA GLY A 55 10.95 -0.47 -3.16
C GLY A 55 11.54 0.93 -2.94
N VAL A 56 12.08 1.52 -4.02
CA VAL A 56 12.61 2.89 -4.00
C VAL A 56 11.50 3.89 -3.67
N LEU A 57 10.33 3.75 -4.30
CA LEU A 57 9.20 4.64 -4.05
C LEU A 57 8.64 4.48 -2.62
N ARG A 58 8.58 3.25 -2.10
CA ARG A 58 8.25 2.97 -0.69
C ARG A 58 9.17 3.76 0.24
N LYS A 59 10.48 3.73 0.01
CA LYS A 59 11.45 4.47 0.83
C LYS A 59 11.18 5.98 0.77
N GLN A 60 11.04 6.54 -0.44
CA GLN A 60 10.78 7.97 -0.61
C GLN A 60 9.48 8.40 0.07
N LEU A 61 8.42 7.60 -0.05
CA LEU A 61 7.15 7.90 0.59
C LEU A 61 7.23 7.81 2.11
N ILE A 62 7.94 6.81 2.64
CA ILE A 62 8.23 6.72 4.08
C ILE A 62 8.94 7.98 4.59
N ASP A 63 9.91 8.49 3.83
CA ASP A 63 10.63 9.72 4.20
C ASP A 63 9.71 10.96 4.15
N ILE A 64 8.80 11.03 3.18
CA ILE A 64 7.79 12.11 3.09
C ILE A 64 6.83 12.05 4.28
N ILE A 65 6.31 10.87 4.61
CA ILE A 65 5.38 10.69 5.73
C ILE A 65 6.07 11.03 7.05
N LYS A 66 7.32 10.58 7.27
CA LYS A 66 8.10 10.89 8.48
C LYS A 66 8.41 12.39 8.63
N ALA A 67 8.49 13.13 7.52
CA ALA A 67 8.70 14.57 7.53
C ALA A 67 7.40 15.38 7.71
N SER A 68 6.24 14.76 7.53
CA SER A 68 4.94 15.41 7.73
C SER A 68 4.63 15.59 9.23
N THR A 69 3.96 16.69 9.56
CA THR A 69 3.41 16.93 10.91
C THR A 69 1.99 16.37 11.08
N GLU A 70 1.36 15.92 10.00
CA GLU A 70 -0.04 15.49 9.99
C GLU A 70 -0.20 14.00 10.21
N PHE A 71 0.78 13.20 9.77
CA PHE A 71 0.71 11.74 9.76
C PHE A 71 1.84 11.11 10.58
N THR A 72 1.56 9.94 11.14
CA THR A 72 2.55 9.07 11.77
C THR A 72 2.77 7.84 10.89
N LEU A 73 4.02 7.41 10.73
CA LEU A 73 4.33 6.17 10.04
C LEU A 73 4.57 5.04 11.04
N GLU A 74 3.90 3.91 10.81
CA GLU A 74 4.17 2.65 11.50
C GLU A 74 4.66 1.58 10.52
N GLU A 75 5.89 1.11 10.69
CA GLU A 75 6.42 -0.05 9.95
C GLU A 75 6.26 -1.30 10.83
N SER A 76 5.09 -1.93 10.77
CA SER A 76 4.79 -3.14 11.54
C SER A 76 3.87 -4.09 10.78
N SER A 77 3.84 -5.36 11.18
CA SER A 77 3.06 -6.39 10.49
C SER A 77 1.58 -6.00 10.43
N VAL A 78 0.99 -6.21 9.26
CA VAL A 78 -0.40 -5.88 8.97
C VAL A 78 -1.19 -7.17 8.84
N SER A 79 -2.23 -7.33 9.65
CA SER A 79 -3.17 -8.44 9.49
C SER A 79 -4.19 -8.15 8.38
N PRO A 80 -4.73 -9.18 7.69
CA PRO A 80 -5.80 -8.98 6.71
C PRO A 80 -7.09 -8.35 7.29
N PHE A 81 -7.27 -8.42 8.61
CA PHE A 81 -8.39 -7.78 9.30
C PHE A 81 -8.22 -6.26 9.40
N GLU A 82 -6.98 -5.78 9.59
CA GLU A 82 -6.67 -4.34 9.60
C GLU A 82 -7.01 -3.70 8.25
N LEU A 83 -6.78 -4.38 7.12
CA LEU A 83 -7.16 -3.87 5.80
C LEU A 83 -8.66 -3.54 5.70
N GLN A 84 -9.53 -4.36 6.30
CA GLN A 84 -10.97 -4.11 6.29
C GLN A 84 -11.39 -3.03 7.29
N ARG A 85 -10.54 -2.68 8.25
CA ARG A 85 -10.81 -1.63 9.24
C ARG A 85 -10.22 -0.29 8.85
N ALA A 86 -9.21 -0.27 7.97
CA ALA A 86 -8.57 0.93 7.47
C ALA A 86 -9.57 1.91 6.84
N ASP A 87 -9.29 3.20 6.97
CA ASP A 87 -10.07 4.29 6.36
C ASP A 87 -9.71 4.42 4.87
N GLU A 88 -8.43 4.24 4.55
CA GLU A 88 -7.92 4.20 3.17
C GLU A 88 -6.90 3.08 2.99
N LEU A 89 -6.77 2.63 1.74
CA LEU A 89 -5.76 1.68 1.31
C LEU A 89 -5.17 2.18 0.00
N PHE A 90 -3.85 2.08 -0.17
CA PHE A 90 -3.20 2.41 -1.42
C PHE A 90 -1.96 1.55 -1.63
N ILE A 91 -1.54 1.45 -2.90
CA ILE A 91 -0.33 0.76 -3.30
C ILE A 91 0.65 1.75 -3.92
N THR A 92 1.94 1.42 -3.86
CA THR A 92 3.00 2.23 -4.48
C THR A 92 3.81 1.41 -5.48
N ASN A 93 3.99 1.93 -6.68
CA ASN A 93 4.83 1.36 -7.73
C ASN A 93 5.63 2.48 -8.41
N VAL A 94 6.89 2.23 -8.75
CA VAL A 94 7.75 3.21 -9.41
C VAL A 94 7.22 3.68 -10.78
N ILE A 95 6.40 2.86 -11.45
CA ILE A 95 5.82 3.15 -12.76
C ILE A 95 4.54 3.98 -12.62
N THR A 96 3.65 3.62 -11.70
CA THR A 96 2.32 4.26 -11.56
C THR A 96 2.25 5.28 -10.41
N GLY A 97 3.29 5.39 -9.59
CA GLY A 97 3.29 6.26 -8.41
C GLY A 97 2.50 5.68 -7.25
N ILE A 98 1.65 6.52 -6.64
CA ILE A 98 0.70 6.12 -5.60
C ILE A 98 -0.65 5.84 -6.26
N GLN A 99 -1.16 4.63 -6.08
CA GLN A 99 -2.45 4.20 -6.62
C GLN A 99 -3.41 3.88 -5.46
N PRO A 100 -4.48 4.66 -5.28
CA PRO A 100 -5.51 4.35 -4.29
C PRO A 100 -6.23 3.03 -4.61
N VAL A 101 -6.60 2.30 -3.57
CA VAL A 101 -7.47 1.12 -3.67
C VAL A 101 -8.88 1.55 -3.25
N THR A 102 -9.81 1.59 -4.20
CA THR A 102 -11.19 2.04 -3.97
C THR A 102 -12.02 0.97 -3.28
N THR A 103 -11.76 -0.31 -3.55
CA THR A 103 -12.48 -1.43 -2.95
C THR A 103 -11.56 -2.59 -2.58
N TYR A 104 -11.80 -3.19 -1.40
CA TYR A 104 -11.20 -4.46 -1.00
C TYR A 104 -12.30 -5.36 -0.46
N ARG A 105 -12.54 -6.49 -1.12
CA ARG A 105 -13.66 -7.40 -0.83
C ARG A 105 -14.99 -6.64 -0.88
N LYS A 106 -15.65 -6.46 0.28
CA LYS A 106 -16.96 -5.81 0.40
C LYS A 106 -16.89 -4.38 0.95
N LYS A 107 -15.67 -3.85 1.17
CA LYS A 107 -15.47 -2.50 1.70
C LYS A 107 -15.02 -1.56 0.60
N ALA A 108 -15.63 -0.38 0.55
CA ALA A 108 -15.15 0.77 -0.20
C ALA A 108 -14.32 1.68 0.72
N PHE A 109 -13.30 2.34 0.17
CA PHE A 109 -12.41 3.25 0.88
C PHE A 109 -12.47 4.66 0.31
N ALA A 110 -12.06 5.63 1.12
CA ALA A 110 -11.73 6.97 0.64
C ALA A 110 -10.34 6.97 -0.03
N THR A 111 -10.03 8.05 -0.76
CA THR A 111 -8.77 8.22 -1.51
C THR A 111 -8.04 9.52 -1.18
N THR A 112 -8.49 10.25 -0.15
CA THR A 112 -8.08 11.62 0.16
C THR A 112 -6.60 11.68 0.56
N VAL A 113 -6.16 10.78 1.43
CA VAL A 113 -4.77 10.72 1.92
C VAL A 113 -3.85 10.25 0.81
N ALA A 114 -4.25 9.22 0.06
CA ALA A 114 -3.46 8.73 -1.07
C ALA A 114 -3.23 9.83 -2.13
N GLU A 115 -4.26 10.59 -2.49
CA GLU A 115 -4.16 11.72 -3.41
C GLU A 115 -3.32 12.88 -2.84
N SER A 116 -3.42 13.15 -1.54
CA SER A 116 -2.59 14.16 -0.88
C SER A 116 -1.12 13.80 -0.93
N LEU A 117 -0.78 12.56 -0.59
CA LEU A 117 0.59 12.05 -0.65
C LEU A 117 1.13 12.02 -2.08
N LEU A 118 0.28 11.73 -3.08
CA LEU A 118 0.67 11.77 -4.48
C LEU A 118 1.07 13.19 -4.92
N ARG A 119 0.32 14.21 -4.48
CA ARG A 119 0.66 15.61 -4.73
C ARG A 119 2.01 15.99 -4.10
N GLU A 120 2.25 15.58 -2.86
CA GLU A 120 3.53 15.85 -2.18
C GLU A 120 4.71 15.11 -2.83
N LEU A 121 4.48 13.87 -3.27
CA LEU A 121 5.47 13.08 -4.00
C LEU A 121 5.87 13.77 -5.32
N ASN A 122 4.89 14.22 -6.11
CA ASN A 122 5.14 14.87 -7.39
C ASN A 122 5.91 16.20 -7.21
N LYS A 123 5.53 17.02 -6.22
CA LYS A 123 6.26 18.25 -5.90
C LYS A 123 7.73 18.00 -5.60
N LYS A 124 8.08 16.88 -4.96
CA LYS A 124 9.46 16.53 -4.62
C LYS A 124 10.26 16.01 -5.82
N ALA A 125 9.58 15.47 -6.84
CA ALA A 125 10.20 14.98 -8.08
C ALA A 125 10.43 16.10 -9.11
N GLU A 126 9.70 17.22 -9.00
CA GLU A 126 9.83 18.40 -9.86
C GLU A 126 10.92 19.39 -9.39
N ILE A 127 11.71 19.03 -8.36
CA ILE A 127 12.85 19.79 -7.83
C ILE A 127 14.15 19.06 -8.17
#